data_AF-W4QL86-F1
#
_entry.id   AF-W4QL86-F1
#
_cell.length_a   1.000
_cell.length_b   1.000
_cell.length_c   1.000
_cell.angle_alpha   90.00
_cell.angle_beta   90.00
_cell.angle_gamma   90.00
#
_symmetry.space_group_name_H-M   'P 1'
#
loop_
_entity.id
_entity.type
_entity.pdbx_description
1 polymer ?
#
loop_
_entity_poly.entity_id
_entity_poly.type
_entity_poly.pdbx_seq_one_letter_code
_entity_poly.pdbx_strand_id
1 'polypeptide(L)' 'MLFFHRTLTSYINTLIKTGFVIESIEEPKPSPEMLRKYPSFEEDFRCADFIVFKLKK' A
#
# COMPACT_ATOMS: atom_id res chain seq x y z
N MET A 1 0.88 -5.37 20.60
CA MET A 1 1.53 -5.14 19.29
C MET A 1 1.67 -3.63 19.11
N LEU A 2 2.86 -3.12 18.79
CA LEU A 2 3.06 -1.68 18.62
C LEU A 2 2.89 -1.33 17.14
N PHE A 3 1.98 -0.40 16.82
CA PHE A 3 1.79 0.09 15.46
C PHE A 3 2.47 1.45 15.31
N PHE A 4 3.41 1.55 14.39
CA PHE A 4 4.09 2.81 14.08
C PHE A 4 3.38 3.50 12.93
N HIS A 5 2.35 4.28 13.25
CA HIS A 5 1.66 5.04 12.23
C HIS A 5 2.59 6.07 11.57
N ARG A 6 2.49 6.16 10.25
CA ARG A 6 3.09 7.20 9.41
C ARG A 6 2.07 7.58 8.37
N THR A 7 2.00 8.87 8.07
CA THR A 7 1.13 9.37 7.00
C THR A 7 1.74 9.07 5.64
N LEU A 8 0.90 9.01 4.59
CA LEU A 8 1.36 8.90 3.21
C LEU A 8 2.39 9.99 2.86
N THR A 9 2.13 11.22 3.30
CA THR A 9 3.06 12.36 3.18
C THR A 9 4.42 12.08 3.81
N SER A 10 4.45 11.42 4.98
CA SER A 10 5.71 11.05 5.63
C SER A 10 6.49 10.06 4.79
N TYR A 11 5.84 9.05 4.22
CA TYR A 11 6.50 8.08 3.34
C TYR A 11 7.05 8.76 2.07
N ILE A 12 6.18 9.41 1.30
CA ILE A 12 6.55 10.01 0.00
C ILE A 12 7.69 11.03 0.16
N ASN A 13 7.58 11.95 1.10
CA ASN A 13 8.61 12.98 1.28
C ASN A 13 9.94 12.40 1.75
N THR A 14 9.92 11.34 2.56
CA THR A 14 11.15 10.69 3.03
C THR A 14 11.86 10.00 1.86
N LEU A 15 11.11 9.30 1.01
CA LEU A 15 11.65 8.63 -0.18
C LEU A 15 12.29 9.63 -1.15
N ILE A 16 11.61 10.75 -1.43
CA ILE A 16 12.14 11.82 -2.27
C ILE A 16 13.42 12.43 -1.67
N LYS A 17 13.39 12.80 -0.38
CA LYS A 17 14.54 13.44 0.30
C LYS A 17 15.77 12.53 0.39
N THR A 18 15.56 11.22 0.42
CA THR A 18 16.65 10.23 0.47
C THR A 18 17.21 9.90 -0.92
N GLY A 19 16.67 10.51 -1.98
CA GLY A 19 17.18 10.38 -3.34
C GLY A 19 16.59 9.23 -4.14
N PHE A 20 15.50 8.59 -3.67
CA PHE A 20 14.80 7.60 -4.48
C PHE A 20 13.87 8.27 -5.50
N VAL A 21 13.80 7.67 -6.67
CA VAL A 21 12.76 7.92 -7.67
C VAL A 21 11.62 6.94 -7.42
N ILE A 22 10.41 7.45 -7.21
CA ILE A 22 9.21 6.61 -7.10
C ILE A 22 8.77 6.22 -8.51
N GLU A 23 8.87 4.94 -8.86
CA GLU A 23 8.47 4.41 -10.17
C GLU A 23 6.98 4.10 -10.22
N SER A 24 6.43 3.51 -9.14
CA SER A 24 4.99 3.24 -9.01
C SER A 24 4.57 3.14 -7.56
N ILE A 25 3.27 3.38 -7.32
CA ILE A 25 2.59 3.16 -6.05
C ILE A 25 1.35 2.33 -6.35
N GLU A 26 1.13 1.25 -5.61
CA GLU A 26 -0.02 0.37 -5.77
C GLU A 26 -0.72 0.18 -4.42
N GLU A 27 -2.03 0.30 -4.43
CA GLU A 27 -2.92 -0.08 -3.32
C GLU A 27 -3.62 -1.39 -3.71
N PRO A 28 -3.09 -2.55 -3.26
CA PRO A 28 -3.57 -3.86 -3.71
C PRO A 28 -5.03 -4.09 -3.33
N LYS A 29 -5.76 -4.75 -4.23
CA LYS A 29 -7.13 -5.21 -4.02
C LYS A 29 -7.19 -6.73 -4.12
N PRO A 30 -8.14 -7.39 -3.43
CA PRO A 30 -8.27 -8.83 -3.50
C PRO A 30 -8.62 -9.27 -4.93
N SER A 31 -7.99 -10.35 -5.38
CA SER A 31 -8.29 -10.95 -6.68
C SER A 31 -9.62 -11.70 -6.65
N PRO A 32 -10.23 -12.01 -7.81
CA PRO A 32 -11.44 -12.83 -7.85
C PRO A 32 -11.27 -14.21 -7.18
N GLU A 33 -10.08 -14.80 -7.26
CA GLU A 33 -9.76 -16.07 -6.59
C GLU A 33 -9.70 -15.90 -5.07
N MET A 34 -9.13 -14.80 -4.59
CA MET A 34 -9.09 -14.46 -3.17
C MET A 34 -10.50 -14.25 -2.62
N LEU A 35 -11.38 -13.57 -3.35
CA LEU A 35 -12.78 -13.37 -2.94
C LEU A 35 -13.58 -14.68 -2.87
N ARG A 36 -13.32 -15.62 -3.79
CA ARG A 36 -13.94 -16.96 -3.73
C ARG A 36 -13.52 -17.72 -2.48
N LYS A 37 -12.27 -17.56 -2.05
CA LYS A 37 -11.71 -18.24 -0.88
C LYS A 37 -12.04 -17.53 0.44
N TYR A 38 -12.08 -16.19 0.39
CA TYR A 38 -12.28 -15.29 1.52
C TYR A 38 -13.28 -14.18 1.14
N PRO A 39 -14.59 -14.48 1.15
CA PRO A 39 -15.61 -13.50 0.76
C PRO A 39 -15.60 -12.23 1.62
N SER A 40 -15.11 -12.30 2.86
CA SER A 40 -14.99 -11.15 3.75
C SER A 40 -14.09 -10.04 3.19
N PHE A 41 -13.14 -10.36 2.32
CA PHE A 41 -12.25 -9.37 1.70
C PHE A 41 -12.98 -8.44 0.72
N GLU A 42 -14.28 -8.63 0.49
CA GLU A 42 -15.10 -7.63 -0.20
C GLU A 42 -15.04 -6.25 0.49
N GLU A 43 -14.81 -6.21 1.81
CA GLU A 43 -14.65 -4.95 2.55
C GLU A 43 -13.41 -4.15 2.15
N ASP A 44 -12.34 -4.81 1.70
CA ASP A 44 -11.07 -4.21 1.24
C ASP A 44 -11.27 -3.36 -0.04
N PHE A 45 -12.41 -3.46 -0.72
CA PHE A 45 -12.75 -2.54 -1.81
C PHE A 45 -13.21 -1.16 -1.33
N ARG A 46 -13.55 -1.02 -0.04
CA ARG A 46 -14.00 0.25 0.55
C ARG A 46 -12.83 1.14 0.96
N CYS A 47 -11.74 0.54 1.42
CA CYS A 47 -10.53 1.23 1.86
C CYS A 47 -9.31 0.36 1.58
N ALA A 48 -8.22 0.97 1.15
CA ALA A 48 -6.96 0.26 0.98
C ALA A 48 -6.34 -0.06 2.34
N ASP A 49 -6.06 -1.35 2.57
CA ASP A 49 -5.36 -1.83 3.76
C ASP A 49 -3.83 -1.79 3.59
N PHE A 50 -3.37 -1.82 2.33
CA PHE A 50 -1.96 -1.91 1.99
C PHE A 50 -1.57 -0.88 0.94
N ILE A 51 -0.30 -0.47 1.00
CA ILE A 51 0.35 0.38 0.00
C ILE A 51 1.72 -0.21 -0.32
N VAL A 52 2.03 -0.32 -1.61
CA VAL A 52 3.28 -0.86 -2.14
C VAL A 52 3.97 0.21 -2.95
N PHE A 53 5.26 0.44 -2.69
CA PHE A 53 6.08 1.41 -3.41
C PHE A 53 7.13 0.67 -4.24
N LYS A 54 7.22 0.99 -5.54
CA LYS A 54 8.34 0.61 -6.38
C LYS A 54 9.29 1.79 -6.50
N LEU A 55 10.54 1.58 -6.13
CA LEU A 55 11.55 2.63 -6.02
C LEU A 55 12.78 2.28 -6.85
N LYS A 56 13.34 3.29 -7.49
CA LYS A 56 14.65 3.23 -8.13
C LYS A 56 15.60 4.16 -7.40
N LYS A 57 16.84 3.72 -7.22
CA LYS A 57 17.93 4.52 -6.66
C LYS A 57 18.84 5.02 -7.77
#